data_AF-A0A250IG43-F1
#
_entry.id   AF-A0A250IG43-F1
#
_cell.length_a   1.000
_cell.length_b   1.000
_cell.length_c   1.000
_cell.angle_alpha   90.00
_cell.angle_beta   90.00
_cell.angle_gamma   90.00
#
_symmetry.space_group_name_H-M   'P 1'
#
loop_
_entity.id
_entity.type
_entity.pdbx_description
1 polymer ?
#
loop_
_entity_poly.entity_id
_entity_poly.type
_entity_poly.pdbx_seq_one_letter_code
_entity_poly.pdbx_strand_id
1 'polypeptide(L)'
;MPEIPHRLGWLNYWSAAAAEAIGFPDPVRDADLLARSRRTATGGWVVQLTDAPLDLDNLAHLDALKRAYERFPEIGGRSIP
;
A
#
# COMPACT_ATOMS: atom_id res chain seq x y z
N MET A 1 -13.69 -19.79 -11.98
CA MET A 1 -12.49 -19.69 -11.10
C MET A 1 -12.39 -18.24 -10.66
N PRO A 2 -11.99 -17.93 -9.41
CA PRO A 2 -11.80 -16.54 -9.03
C PRO A 2 -10.70 -15.96 -9.93
N GLU A 3 -10.98 -14.81 -10.54
CA GLU A 3 -10.03 -14.10 -11.39
C GLU A 3 -8.83 -13.75 -10.51
N ILE A 4 -7.69 -14.42 -10.72
CA ILE A 4 -6.46 -14.05 -10.04
C ILE A 4 -6.15 -12.65 -10.55
N PRO A 5 -6.09 -11.62 -9.68
CA PRO A 5 -5.86 -10.27 -10.16
C PRO A 5 -4.53 -10.26 -10.92
N HIS A 6 -4.56 -9.95 -12.22
CA HIS A 6 -3.36 -9.86 -13.06
C HIS A 6 -2.36 -8.78 -12.60
N ARG A 7 -2.68 -8.07 -11.51
CA ARG A 7 -1.97 -6.91 -10.95
C ARG A 7 -1.82 -7.04 -9.43
N LEU A 8 -1.33 -8.21 -8.99
CA LEU A 8 -0.94 -8.46 -7.61
C LEU A 8 -0.09 -7.29 -7.09
N GLY A 9 -0.49 -6.66 -5.98
CA GLY A 9 0.22 -5.54 -5.36
C GLY A 9 -0.47 -4.18 -5.44
N TRP A 10 -1.51 -4.01 -6.29
CA TRP A 10 -2.28 -2.76 -6.37
C TRP A 10 -3.05 -2.44 -5.08
N LEU A 11 -3.79 -3.45 -4.59
CA LEU A 11 -4.60 -3.36 -3.38
C LEU A 11 -3.89 -4.11 -2.26
N ASN A 12 -3.62 -3.41 -1.16
CA ASN A 12 -2.96 -3.96 0.01
C ASN A 12 -3.96 -4.01 1.17
N TYR A 13 -3.93 -5.12 1.91
CA TYR A 13 -4.62 -5.22 3.18
C TYR A 13 -3.59 -5.24 4.30
N TRP A 14 -3.71 -4.29 5.22
CA TRP A 14 -2.91 -4.22 6.43
C TRP A 14 -3.84 -4.36 7.64
N SER A 15 -3.54 -5.32 8.52
CA SER A 15 -4.23 -5.39 9.82
C SER A 15 -3.92 -4.14 10.65
N ALA A 16 -4.70 -3.89 11.70
CA ALA A 16 -4.43 -2.78 12.62
C ALA A 16 -2.99 -2.82 13.16
N ALA A 17 -2.52 -4.01 13.57
CA ALA A 17 -1.16 -4.21 14.08
C ALA A 17 -0.09 -4.00 13.01
N ALA A 18 -0.35 -4.43 11.77
CA ALA A 18 0.60 -4.21 10.66
C ALA A 18 0.70 -2.73 10.30
N ALA A 19 -0.43 -2.01 10.26
CA ALA A 19 -0.46 -0.58 10.01
C ALA A 19 0.27 0.20 11.09
N GLU A 20 0.09 -0.17 12.37
CA GLU A 20 0.84 0.41 13.49
C GLU A 20 2.35 0.15 13.37
N ALA A 21 2.75 -1.10 13.06
CA ALA A 21 4.15 -1.46 12.91
C ALA A 21 4.85 -0.65 11.81
N ILE A 22 4.23 -0.50 10.64
CA ILE A 22 4.82 0.27 9.52
C ILE A 22 4.61 1.79 9.65
N GLY A 23 4.00 2.25 10.74
CA GLY A 23 3.73 3.67 11.00
C GLY A 23 2.73 4.30 10.02
N PHE A 24 1.67 3.59 9.66
CA PHE A 24 0.57 4.07 8.82
C PHE A 24 -0.74 4.21 9.63
N PRO A 25 -1.48 5.32 9.49
CA PRO A 25 -1.19 6.46 8.62
C PRO A 25 -0.45 7.61 9.32
N ASP A 26 0.48 8.24 8.60
CA ASP A 26 1.04 9.56 8.90
C ASP A 26 0.24 10.64 8.11
N PRO A 27 -0.52 11.53 8.78
CA PRO A 27 -1.38 12.50 8.09
C PRO A 27 -0.63 13.48 7.17
N VAL A 28 0.66 13.74 7.42
CA VAL A 28 1.47 14.68 6.64
C VAL A 28 2.07 13.98 5.42
N ARG A 29 2.49 12.72 5.58
CA ARG A 29 3.25 11.99 4.55
C ARG A 29 2.39 11.07 3.69
N ASP A 30 1.24 10.63 4.22
CA ASP A 30 0.40 9.61 3.60
C ASP A 30 -0.94 10.18 3.11
N ALA A 31 -1.09 11.50 2.98
CA ALA A 31 -2.35 12.14 2.59
C ALA A 31 -2.93 11.58 1.28
N ASP A 32 -2.10 11.39 0.25
CA ASP A 32 -2.52 10.81 -1.03
C ASP A 32 -2.92 9.34 -0.88
N LEU A 33 -2.19 8.56 -0.08
CA LEU A 33 -2.53 7.16 0.19
C LEU A 33 -3.81 7.05 1.02
N LEU A 34 -4.00 7.92 2.00
CA LEU A 34 -5.19 8.02 2.85
C LEU A 34 -6.44 8.33 2.04
N ALA A 35 -6.35 9.25 1.07
CA ALA A 35 -7.45 9.57 0.16
C ALA A 35 -7.94 8.34 -0.63
N ARG A 36 -7.04 7.37 -0.87
CA ARG A 36 -7.33 6.10 -1.55
C ARG A 36 -7.47 4.90 -0.62
N SER A 37 -7.49 5.13 0.69
CA SER A 37 -7.54 4.07 1.70
C SER A 37 -8.89 4.00 2.38
N ARG A 38 -9.28 2.79 2.78
CA ARG A 38 -10.51 2.55 3.54
C ARG A 38 -10.19 1.76 4.81
N ARG A 39 -10.72 2.23 5.93
CA ARG A 39 -10.68 1.49 7.19
C ARG A 39 -11.70 0.35 7.19
N THR A 40 -11.29 -0.82 7.66
CA THR A 40 -12.18 -1.98 7.84
C THR A 40 -12.88 -1.93 9.20
N ALA A 41 -13.95 -2.71 9.36
CA ALA A 41 -14.66 -2.82 10.63
C ALA A 41 -13.78 -3.36 11.77
N THR A 42 -12.77 -4.15 11.44
CA THR A 42 -11.78 -4.70 12.38
C THR A 42 -10.61 -3.75 12.65
N GLY A 43 -10.67 -2.51 12.14
CA GLY A 43 -9.64 -1.49 12.36
C GLY A 43 -8.40 -1.60 11.45
N GLY A 44 -8.38 -2.55 10.52
CA GLY A 44 -7.37 -2.63 9.46
C GLY A 44 -7.61 -1.64 8.34
N TRP A 45 -6.73 -1.68 7.34
CA TRP A 45 -6.72 -0.79 6.19
C TRP A 45 -6.69 -1.58 4.89
N VAL A 46 -7.53 -1.14 3.97
CA VAL A 46 -7.46 -1.50 2.55
C VAL A 46 -6.90 -0.29 1.82
N VAL A 47 -5.71 -0.43 1.24
CA VAL A 47 -4.92 0.67 0.66
C VAL A 47 -4.70 0.42 -0.82
N GLN A 48 -5.06 1.39 -1.66
CA GLN A 48 -4.72 1.40 -3.08
C GLN A 48 -3.46 2.24 -3.30
N LEU A 49 -2.43 1.62 -3.88
CA LEU A 49 -1.15 2.32 -4.14
C LEU A 49 -1.26 3.35 -5.27
N THR A 50 -2.14 3.09 -6.24
CA THR A 50 -2.37 3.93 -7.43
C THR A 50 -3.87 4.11 -7.69
N ASP A 51 -4.26 5.22 -8.32
CA ASP A 51 -5.67 5.49 -8.69
C ASP A 51 -6.21 4.54 -9.78
N ALA A 52 -5.32 4.00 -10.61
CA ALA A 52 -5.63 2.99 -11.62
C ALA A 52 -5.03 1.62 -11.22
N PRO A 53 -5.55 0.50 -11.74
CA PRO A 53 -4.94 -0.81 -11.53
C PRO A 53 -3.46 -0.81 -11.87
N LEU A 54 -2.62 -1.32 -10.96
CA LEU A 54 -1.16 -1.32 -11.08
C LEU A 54 -0.72 -1.87 -12.45
N ASP A 55 0.10 -1.10 -13.15
CA ASP A 55 0.62 -1.47 -14.47
C ASP A 55 2.14 -1.36 -14.40
N LEU A 56 2.81 -2.50 -14.45
CA LEU A 56 4.27 -2.55 -14.30
C LEU A 56 5.00 -2.07 -15.55
N ASP A 57 4.31 -1.94 -16.69
CA ASP A 57 4.87 -1.37 -17.90
C ASP A 57 4.75 0.17 -17.92
N ASN A 58 3.97 0.74 -16.99
CA ASN A 58 3.83 2.17 -16.84
C ASN A 58 4.83 2.73 -15.81
N LEU A 59 5.75 3.57 -16.29
CA LEU A 59 6.76 4.22 -15.45
C LEU A 59 6.18 5.03 -14.29
N ALA A 60 5.01 5.68 -14.48
CA ALA A 60 4.37 6.45 -13.42
C ALA A 60 3.86 5.54 -12.28
N HIS A 61 3.35 4.36 -12.64
CA HIS A 61 2.91 3.37 -11.66
C HIS A 61 4.11 2.74 -10.92
N LEU A 62 5.21 2.51 -11.63
CA LEU A 62 6.47 2.06 -11.00
C LEU A 62 7.04 3.12 -10.04
N ASP A 63 6.98 4.40 -10.39
CA ASP A 63 7.43 5.49 -9.52
C ASP A 63 6.58 5.57 -8.24
N ALA A 64 5.26 5.51 -8.38
CA ALA A 64 4.34 5.46 -7.25
C ALA A 64 4.61 4.25 -6.33
N LEU A 65 4.88 3.08 -6.92
CA LEU A 65 5.22 1.86 -6.19
C LEU A 65 6.55 2.00 -5.42
N LYS A 66 7.58 2.59 -6.05
CA LYS A 66 8.88 2.84 -5.40
C LYS A 66 8.73 3.78 -4.22
N ARG A 67 8.05 4.92 -4.39
CA ARG A 67 7.79 5.88 -3.30
C ARG A 67 7.04 5.24 -2.14
N ALA A 68 6.06 4.37 -2.43
CA ALA A 68 5.35 3.63 -1.40
C ALA A 68 6.29 2.69 -0.62
N TYR A 69 7.16 1.94 -1.31
CA TYR A 69 8.12 1.06 -0.63
C TYR A 69 9.23 1.82 0.11
N GLU A 70 9.64 2.99 -0.36
CA GLU A 70 10.57 3.88 0.37
C GLU A 70 9.93 4.43 1.65
N ARG A 71 8.62 4.70 1.62
CA ARG A 71 7.86 5.15 2.79
C ARG A 71 7.66 4.04 3.82
N PHE A 72 7.55 2.79 3.38
CA PHE A 72 7.32 1.62 4.23
C PHE A 72 8.43 0.58 4.06
N PRO A 73 9.66 0.87 4.52
CA PRO A 73 10.80 -0.04 4.36
C PRO A 73 10.60 -1.38 5.08
N GLU A 74 9.75 -1.41 6.11
CA GLU A 74 9.39 -2.63 6.85
C GLU A 74 8.54 -3.61 6.02
N ILE A 75 7.88 -3.13 4.96
CA ILE A 75 7.12 -4.00 4.04
C ILE A 75 8.10 -4.90 3.28
N GLY A 76 7.95 -6.21 3.50
CA GLY A 76 8.79 -7.24 2.89
C GLY A 76 10.10 -7.52 3.65
N GLY A 77 10.23 -7.06 4.90
CA GLY A 77 11.37 -7.39 5.76
C GLY A 77 12.69 -6.76 5.31
N ARG A 78 12.65 -5.61 4.63
CA ARG A 78 13.85 -4.91 4.14
C ARG A 78 14.51 -4.04 5.20
N SER A 79 13.92 -3.92 6.38
CA SER A 79 14.58 -3.36 7.55
C SER A 79 15.61 -4.36 8.06
N ILE A 80 16.88 -3.97 8.03
CA ILE A 80 17.98 -4.72 8.65
C ILE A 80 17.74 -4.65 10.18
N PRO A 81 17.88 -5.76 10.93
CA PRO A 81 17.69 -5.78 12.38
C PRO A 81 18.59 -4.80 13.13
#